data_AF-F0BHM7-F1
#
_entry.id   AF-F0BHM7-F1
#
_cell.length_a   1.000
_cell.length_b   1.000
_cell.length_c   1.000
_cell.angle_alpha   90.00
_cell.angle_beta   90.00
_cell.angle_gamma   90.00
#
_symmetry.space_group_name_H-M   'P 1'
#
loop_
_entity.id
_entity.type
_entity.pdbx_description
1 polymer ?
#
loop_
_entity_poly.entity_id
_entity_poly.type
_entity_poly.pdbx_seq_one_letter_code
_entity_poly.pdbx_strand_id
1 'polypeptide(L)'
;MKNFMRSLGFGSSRSSRSSSSNWNEQQADNDEQTPASSPSTSPSQTSSAFSGLPERPRKKAIALEESLNSSNNIPYEMRMYAEAALSAAKHGSSEAITKADVENKYYLAHAYNERFPELHLSCHDSAQSFFSEFMTSEKQAWRSIVRLSPSSMHHAAIDVRFKDGKRTMLVIEPALAYGMKDGEIKVMAGYETLGK
;
A
#
# COMPACT_ATOMS: atom_id res chain seq x y z
N MET A 1 -12.35 -39.43 7.26
CA MET A 1 -10.89 -39.54 7.03
C MET A 1 -10.62 -39.65 5.54
N LYS A 2 -9.71 -38.81 5.03
CA LYS A 2 -9.04 -38.86 3.72
C LYS A 2 -9.92 -38.53 2.50
N ASN A 3 -9.85 -37.26 2.07
CA ASN A 3 -9.42 -36.84 0.72
C ASN A 3 -9.85 -35.38 0.47
N PHE A 4 -9.05 -34.43 0.95
CA PHE A 4 -9.24 -33.01 0.64
C PHE A 4 -7.89 -32.29 0.51
N MET A 5 -7.00 -32.82 -0.34
CA MET A 5 -5.81 -32.09 -0.81
C MET A 5 -5.38 -32.67 -2.16
N ARG A 6 -5.69 -31.96 -3.25
CA ARG A 6 -4.97 -31.98 -4.53
C ARG A 6 -5.60 -30.96 -5.49
N SER A 7 -5.13 -29.72 -5.43
CA SER A 7 -4.82 -28.89 -6.61
C SER A 7 -4.42 -27.48 -6.18
N LEU A 8 -3.22 -27.33 -5.60
CA LEU A 8 -2.51 -26.06 -5.65
C LEU A 8 -1.80 -26.01 -7.01
N GLY A 9 -2.55 -25.61 -8.03
CA GLY A 9 -2.03 -25.34 -9.37
C GLY A 9 -1.40 -23.96 -9.40
N PHE A 10 -0.09 -23.90 -9.14
CA PHE A 10 0.76 -22.81 -9.60
C PHE A 10 0.74 -22.83 -11.13
N GLY A 11 -0.04 -21.94 -11.74
CA GLY A 11 -0.16 -21.79 -13.19
C GLY A 11 0.02 -20.34 -13.59
N SER A 12 1.25 -19.97 -13.94
CA SER A 12 1.56 -18.71 -14.61
C SER A 12 0.81 -18.63 -15.94
N SER A 13 -0.15 -17.70 -16.04
CA SER A 13 -0.75 -17.32 -17.32
C SER A 13 -0.19 -15.96 -17.73
N ARG A 14 0.84 -16.01 -18.58
CA ARG A 14 1.36 -14.89 -19.37
C ARG A 14 0.34 -14.60 -20.48
N SER A 15 -0.34 -13.47 -20.41
CA SER A 15 -1.07 -12.91 -21.55
C SER A 15 -0.14 -12.00 -22.35
N SER A 16 0.53 -12.59 -23.34
CA SER A 16 1.19 -11.85 -24.43
C SER A 16 0.11 -11.27 -25.35
N ARG A 17 -0.08 -9.95 -25.32
CA ARG A 17 -0.76 -9.24 -26.41
C ARG A 17 0.27 -8.76 -27.41
N SER A 18 0.39 -9.53 -28.49
CA SER A 18 0.88 -9.05 -29.78
C SER A 18 -0.17 -8.12 -30.38
N SER A 19 0.22 -6.89 -30.71
CA SER A 19 -0.51 -6.07 -31.68
C SER A 19 0.49 -5.49 -32.66
N SER A 20 0.56 -6.15 -33.81
CA SER A 20 1.08 -5.62 -35.07
C SER A 20 0.15 -4.52 -35.60
N SER A 21 0.72 -3.42 -36.08
CA SER A 21 0.11 -2.63 -37.15
C SER A 21 1.23 -2.02 -38.01
N ASN A 22 1.47 -2.68 -39.14
CA ASN A 22 2.16 -2.13 -40.30
C ASN A 22 1.36 -0.94 -40.86
N TRP A 23 2.05 0.15 -41.18
CA TRP A 23 1.69 1.05 -42.28
C TRP A 23 2.99 1.40 -43.04
N ASN A 24 3.08 0.89 -44.27
CA ASN A 24 3.85 1.44 -45.39
C ASN A 24 3.28 2.85 -45.72
N GLU A 25 3.92 3.80 -46.43
CA GLU A 25 4.91 3.74 -47.52
C GLU A 25 5.51 5.15 -47.77
N GLN A 26 6.80 5.16 -48.14
CA GLN A 26 7.51 6.04 -49.09
C GLN A 26 7.35 7.57 -49.10
N GLN A 27 8.48 8.27 -48.91
CA GLN A 27 9.05 9.12 -49.96
C GLN A 27 10.56 9.33 -49.75
N ALA A 28 11.32 9.16 -50.83
CA ALA A 28 12.76 9.40 -50.91
C ALA A 28 13.03 10.80 -51.46
N ASP A 29 14.09 11.47 -50.99
CA ASP A 29 15.16 11.99 -51.84
C ASP A 29 16.36 12.51 -51.04
N ASN A 30 17.52 12.37 -51.67
CA ASN A 30 18.89 12.65 -51.22
C ASN A 30 19.13 14.09 -50.71
N ASP A 31 20.05 14.24 -49.75
CA ASP A 31 21.25 15.05 -49.96
C ASP A 31 22.34 14.76 -48.89
N GLU A 32 23.58 14.66 -49.38
CA GLU A 32 24.82 14.48 -48.63
C GLU A 32 25.12 15.69 -47.73
N GLN A 33 25.52 15.48 -46.46
CA GLN A 33 26.73 16.07 -45.86
C GLN A 33 26.90 15.79 -44.35
N THR A 34 28.12 15.37 -44.01
CA THR A 34 28.85 15.44 -42.71
C THR A 34 28.44 14.52 -41.53
N PRO A 35 29.38 13.70 -40.99
CA PRO A 35 29.18 13.01 -39.72
C PRO A 35 29.50 13.98 -38.58
N ALA A 36 28.50 14.70 -38.08
CA ALA A 36 28.62 15.38 -36.81
C ALA A 36 28.48 14.33 -35.70
N SER A 37 29.61 13.97 -35.09
CA SER A 37 29.68 13.17 -33.86
C SER A 37 28.77 13.77 -32.80
N SER A 38 27.57 13.22 -32.66
CA SER A 38 26.69 13.53 -31.54
C SER A 38 27.36 13.00 -30.29
N PRO A 39 27.56 13.81 -29.24
CA PRO A 39 28.01 13.27 -27.98
C PRO A 39 26.96 12.27 -27.53
N SER A 40 27.34 11.00 -27.44
CA SER A 40 26.56 10.02 -26.72
C SER A 40 26.59 10.48 -25.26
N THR A 41 25.61 11.29 -24.86
CA THR A 41 25.21 11.45 -23.48
C THR A 41 24.60 10.11 -23.08
N SER A 42 25.48 9.14 -22.82
CA SER A 42 25.17 8.04 -21.93
C SER A 42 24.57 8.70 -20.69
N PRO A 43 23.31 8.43 -20.33
CA PRO A 43 22.79 8.94 -19.07
C PRO A 43 23.74 8.40 -18.02
N SER A 44 24.47 9.33 -17.37
CA SER A 44 25.34 8.99 -16.26
C SER A 44 24.45 8.17 -15.33
N GLN A 45 24.73 6.88 -15.22
CA GLN A 45 24.05 6.02 -14.26
C GLN A 45 24.55 6.48 -12.90
N THR A 46 24.01 7.60 -12.43
CA THR A 46 23.97 7.89 -11.00
C THR A 46 23.27 6.67 -10.42
N SER A 47 24.05 5.80 -9.79
CA SER A 47 23.52 4.61 -9.17
C SER A 47 22.50 5.09 -8.14
N SER A 48 21.23 4.91 -8.46
CA SER A 48 20.15 5.28 -7.55
C SER A 48 20.44 4.61 -6.20
N ALA A 49 20.20 5.32 -5.10
CA ALA A 49 20.35 4.81 -3.76
C ALA A 49 19.42 3.59 -3.47
N PHE A 50 18.56 3.24 -4.43
CA PHE A 50 17.64 2.11 -4.42
C PHE A 50 17.97 1.04 -5.47
N SER A 51 19.18 1.05 -6.05
CA SER A 51 19.61 0.08 -7.07
C SER A 51 19.51 -1.39 -6.59
N GLY A 52 19.68 -1.63 -5.29
CA GLY A 52 19.48 -2.95 -4.65
C GLY A 52 18.02 -3.44 -4.58
N LEU A 53 17.04 -2.60 -4.90
CA LEU A 53 15.62 -2.99 -4.89
C LEU A 53 15.18 -3.60 -6.22
N PRO A 54 14.20 -4.54 -6.21
CA PRO A 54 13.54 -4.99 -7.43
C PRO A 54 12.91 -3.82 -8.20
N GLU A 55 12.73 -3.97 -9.52
CA GLU A 55 12.37 -2.88 -10.42
C GLU A 55 11.15 -2.07 -9.96
N ARG A 56 10.05 -2.72 -9.57
CA ARG A 56 8.82 -2.04 -9.19
C ARG A 56 8.95 -1.27 -7.86
N PRO A 57 9.43 -1.88 -6.74
CA PRO A 57 9.77 -1.12 -5.53
C PRO A 57 10.77 0.02 -5.76
N ARG A 58 11.80 -0.20 -6.60
CA ARG A 58 12.79 0.83 -6.95
C ARG A 58 12.14 2.05 -7.58
N LYS A 59 11.28 1.85 -8.60
CA LYS A 59 10.54 2.95 -9.25
C LYS A 59 9.68 3.73 -8.25
N LYS A 60 9.02 3.05 -7.30
CA LYS A 60 8.22 3.71 -6.26
C LYS A 60 9.07 4.54 -5.31
N ALA A 61 10.23 4.02 -4.90
CA ALA A 61 11.14 4.74 -4.00
C ALA A 61 11.72 5.99 -4.67
N ILE A 62 12.15 5.87 -5.94
CA ILE A 62 12.62 7.02 -6.73
C ILE A 62 11.52 8.07 -6.86
N ALA A 63 10.29 7.68 -7.22
CA ALA A 63 9.18 8.64 -7.36
C ALA A 63 8.85 9.37 -6.05
N LEU A 64 8.96 8.68 -4.90
CA LEU A 64 8.77 9.30 -3.59
C LEU A 64 9.93 10.27 -3.25
N GLU A 65 11.18 9.87 -3.50
CA GLU A 65 12.36 10.73 -3.32
C GLU A 65 12.28 11.99 -4.19
N GLU A 66 11.92 11.85 -5.47
CA GLU A 66 11.70 12.97 -6.39
C GLU A 66 10.60 13.90 -5.88
N SER A 67 9.47 13.36 -5.42
CA SER A 67 8.35 14.15 -4.88
C SER A 67 8.74 14.95 -3.62
N LEU A 68 9.60 14.38 -2.77
CA LEU A 68 10.14 15.08 -1.61
C LEU A 68 11.07 16.24 -1.99
N ASN A 69 11.88 16.04 -3.02
CA ASN A 69 12.85 17.02 -3.48
C ASN A 69 12.21 18.14 -4.31
N SER A 70 11.12 17.85 -5.03
CA SER A 70 10.44 18.82 -5.90
C SER A 70 9.42 19.70 -5.17
N SER A 71 8.96 19.28 -3.99
CA SER A 71 7.84 19.93 -3.30
C SER A 71 8.33 20.88 -2.21
N ASN A 72 8.06 22.17 -2.37
CA ASN A 72 8.49 23.20 -1.43
C ASN A 72 7.60 23.34 -0.18
N ASN A 73 6.44 22.67 -0.14
CA ASN A 73 5.45 22.82 0.93
C ASN A 73 4.89 21.47 1.39
N ILE A 74 5.76 20.61 1.90
CA ILE A 74 5.36 19.36 2.55
C ILE A 74 5.39 19.60 4.06
N PRO A 75 4.30 19.31 4.80
CA PRO A 75 4.31 19.35 6.27
C PRO A 75 5.45 18.52 6.85
N TYR A 76 6.07 19.00 7.92
CA TYR A 76 7.27 18.39 8.51
C TYR A 76 7.04 16.91 8.84
N GLU A 77 5.89 16.58 9.41
CA GLU A 77 5.49 15.23 9.80
C GLU A 77 5.41 14.29 8.58
N MET A 78 4.83 14.77 7.47
CA MET A 78 4.76 14.01 6.21
C MET A 78 6.13 13.79 5.59
N ARG A 79 7.03 14.78 5.68
CA ARG A 79 8.42 14.63 5.20
C ARG A 79 9.15 13.57 6.01
N MET A 80 9.11 13.65 7.34
CA MET A 80 9.73 12.66 8.23
C MET A 80 9.19 11.25 7.97
N TYR A 81 7.88 11.12 7.77
CA TYR A 81 7.27 9.83 7.47
C TYR A 81 7.72 9.26 6.13
N ALA A 82 7.78 10.09 5.08
CA ALA A 82 8.25 9.67 3.77
C ALA A 82 9.73 9.26 3.78
N GLU A 83 10.59 10.00 4.50
CA GLU A 83 12.00 9.63 4.70
C GLU A 83 12.14 8.30 5.45
N ALA A 84 11.32 8.07 6.49
CA ALA A 84 11.27 6.80 7.20
C ALA A 84 10.83 5.66 6.26
N ALA A 85 9.85 5.88 5.39
CA ALA A 85 9.40 4.89 4.40
C ALA A 85 10.49 4.57 3.37
N LEU A 86 11.25 5.57 2.90
CA LEU A 86 12.41 5.36 2.02
C LEU A 86 13.52 4.58 2.72
N SER A 87 13.78 4.85 4.01
CA SER A 87 14.74 4.09 4.81
C SER A 87 14.29 2.64 4.99
N ALA A 88 13.01 2.41 5.31
CA ALA A 88 12.44 1.08 5.44
C ALA A 88 12.47 0.28 4.13
N ALA A 89 12.28 0.96 2.99
CA ALA A 89 12.44 0.32 1.69
C ALA A 89 13.87 -0.21 1.48
N LYS A 90 14.90 0.50 1.93
CA LYS A 90 16.31 0.10 1.80
C LYS A 90 16.75 -0.96 2.82
N HIS A 91 16.36 -0.79 4.08
CA HIS A 91 16.92 -1.54 5.21
C HIS A 91 15.96 -2.58 5.79
N GLY A 92 14.72 -2.64 5.29
CA GLY A 92 13.65 -3.48 5.83
C GLY A 92 12.77 -2.74 6.84
N SER A 93 11.63 -3.36 7.16
CA SER A 93 10.66 -2.82 8.10
C SER A 93 11.15 -2.93 9.54
N SER A 94 10.76 -1.97 10.37
CA SER A 94 11.06 -1.89 11.80
C SER A 94 9.83 -1.46 12.59
N GLU A 95 9.89 -1.58 13.91
CA GLU A 95 8.82 -1.07 14.79
C GLU A 95 8.62 0.45 14.62
N ALA A 96 9.69 1.20 14.33
CA ALA A 96 9.64 2.64 14.16
C ALA A 96 8.81 3.06 12.94
N ILE A 97 8.94 2.37 11.80
CA ILE A 97 8.09 2.67 10.63
C ILE A 97 6.63 2.25 10.87
N THR A 98 6.39 1.14 11.57
CA THR A 98 5.02 0.77 11.99
C THR A 98 4.40 1.85 12.86
N LYS A 99 5.15 2.40 13.83
CA LYS A 99 4.68 3.51 14.66
C LYS A 99 4.36 4.75 13.80
N ALA A 100 5.24 5.07 12.85
CA ALA A 100 5.01 6.18 11.93
C ALA A 100 3.77 5.96 11.04
N ASP A 101 3.49 4.72 10.58
CA ASP A 101 2.26 4.39 9.87
C ASP A 101 1.02 4.69 10.73
N VAL A 102 1.06 4.34 12.02
CA VAL A 102 -0.04 4.57 12.97
C VAL A 102 -0.30 6.07 13.21
N GLU A 103 0.77 6.87 13.32
CA GLU A 103 0.69 8.31 13.53
C GLU A 103 0.19 9.04 12.27
N ASN A 104 0.55 8.55 11.09
CA ASN A 104 0.27 9.24 9.82
C ASN A 104 -0.96 8.71 9.05
N LYS A 105 -1.64 7.66 9.56
CA LYS A 105 -2.80 7.05 8.90
C LYS A 105 -3.92 8.02 8.53
N TYR A 106 -4.14 9.08 9.31
CA TYR A 106 -5.18 10.07 9.05
C TYR A 106 -4.90 10.90 7.80
N TYR A 107 -3.64 11.29 7.57
CA TYR A 107 -3.23 12.00 6.35
C TYR A 107 -3.40 11.11 5.11
N LEU A 108 -3.05 9.82 5.24
CA LEU A 108 -3.25 8.86 4.16
C LEU A 108 -4.74 8.68 3.86
N ALA A 109 -5.57 8.48 4.90
CA ALA A 109 -7.02 8.34 4.72
C ALA A 109 -7.64 9.57 4.06
N HIS A 110 -7.23 10.77 4.46
CA HIS A 110 -7.64 12.02 3.82
C HIS A 110 -7.25 12.04 2.34
N ALA A 111 -5.98 11.78 2.00
CA ALA A 111 -5.52 11.76 0.61
C ALA A 111 -6.26 10.72 -0.25
N TYR A 112 -6.60 9.56 0.31
CA TYR A 112 -7.39 8.54 -0.39
C TYR A 112 -8.85 8.96 -0.58
N ASN A 113 -9.48 9.62 0.39
CA ASN A 113 -10.84 10.13 0.25
C ASN A 113 -10.92 11.28 -0.76
N GLU A 114 -9.93 12.18 -0.79
CA GLU A 114 -9.83 13.24 -1.81
C GLU A 114 -9.76 12.63 -3.22
N ARG A 115 -8.99 11.56 -3.38
CA ARG A 115 -8.84 10.87 -4.67
C ARG A 115 -10.06 10.00 -5.01
N PHE A 116 -10.71 9.42 -4.01
CA PHE A 116 -11.83 8.50 -4.15
C PHE A 116 -12.94 8.89 -3.16
N PRO A 117 -13.81 9.86 -3.51
CA PRO A 117 -14.80 10.40 -2.57
C PRO A 117 -15.73 9.35 -1.96
N GLU A 118 -16.14 8.37 -2.76
CA GLU A 118 -17.01 7.25 -2.35
C GLU A 118 -16.31 6.21 -1.45
N LEU A 119 -15.03 6.39 -1.13
CA LEU A 119 -14.30 5.48 -0.26
C LEU A 119 -14.81 5.59 1.18
N HIS A 120 -15.06 6.82 1.64
CA HIS A 120 -15.44 7.15 3.02
C HIS A 120 -14.56 6.42 4.05
N LEU A 121 -13.24 6.51 3.91
CA LEU A 121 -12.28 5.88 4.82
C LEU A 121 -12.14 6.71 6.10
N SER A 122 -12.44 6.10 7.25
CA SER A 122 -12.19 6.63 8.59
C SER A 122 -11.06 5.87 9.29
N CYS A 123 -10.43 6.52 10.27
CA CYS A 123 -9.43 5.89 11.13
C CYS A 123 -9.87 6.01 12.58
N HIS A 124 -9.63 4.96 13.36
CA HIS A 124 -10.06 4.84 14.75
C HIS A 124 -8.92 4.34 15.62
N ASP A 125 -8.64 5.06 16.70
CA ASP A 125 -7.61 4.69 17.68
C ASP A 125 -8.11 3.68 18.74
N SER A 126 -9.38 3.26 18.66
CA SER A 126 -9.93 2.21 19.51
C SER A 126 -11.11 1.49 18.85
N ALA A 127 -11.39 0.25 19.28
CA ALA A 127 -12.61 -0.45 18.92
C ALA A 127 -13.89 0.30 19.37
N GLN A 128 -13.83 1.01 20.50
CA GLN A 128 -14.95 1.77 21.03
C GLN A 128 -15.33 2.96 20.15
N SER A 129 -14.34 3.72 19.64
CA SER A 129 -14.61 4.84 18.73
C SER A 129 -15.21 4.36 17.42
N PHE A 130 -14.74 3.21 16.90
CA PHE A 130 -15.34 2.57 15.74
C PHE A 130 -16.78 2.14 16.02
N PHE A 131 -17.05 1.48 17.15
CA PHE A 131 -18.39 1.02 17.49
C PHE A 131 -19.38 2.19 17.62
N SER A 132 -18.93 3.32 18.16
CA SER A 132 -19.71 4.56 18.20
C SER A 132 -20.11 5.03 16.80
N GLU A 133 -19.16 5.13 15.85
CA GLU A 133 -19.47 5.44 14.45
C GLU A 133 -20.40 4.38 13.84
N PHE A 134 -20.15 3.10 14.09
CA PHE A 134 -20.96 1.99 13.57
C PHE A 134 -22.43 2.10 13.98
N MET A 135 -22.72 2.50 15.21
CA MET A 135 -24.09 2.59 15.70
C MET A 135 -24.81 3.87 15.24
N THR A 136 -24.07 4.96 15.04
CA THR A 136 -24.63 6.31 14.81
C THR A 136 -24.57 6.77 13.36
N SER A 137 -23.66 6.24 12.55
CA SER A 137 -23.47 6.65 11.16
C SER A 137 -24.70 6.35 10.30
N GLU A 138 -25.05 7.34 9.48
CA GLU A 138 -26.10 7.24 8.44
C GLU A 138 -25.53 6.88 7.06
N LYS A 139 -24.20 6.74 6.94
CA LYS A 139 -23.54 6.38 5.68
C LYS A 139 -24.01 5.00 5.23
N GLN A 140 -24.40 4.86 3.97
CA GLN A 140 -24.78 3.57 3.37
C GLN A 140 -23.57 2.63 3.23
N ALA A 141 -22.38 3.19 3.06
CA ALA A 141 -21.13 2.46 2.90
C ALA A 141 -19.95 3.28 3.40
N TRP A 142 -19.05 2.65 4.17
CA TRP A 142 -17.79 3.25 4.59
C TRP A 142 -16.75 2.19 4.96
N ARG A 143 -15.49 2.61 5.09
CA ARG A 143 -14.38 1.75 5.52
C ARG A 143 -13.70 2.36 6.72
N SER A 144 -13.15 1.52 7.58
CA SER A 144 -12.47 1.96 8.80
C SER A 144 -11.17 1.20 8.99
N ILE A 145 -10.09 1.91 9.33
CA ILE A 145 -8.88 1.31 9.90
C ILE A 145 -8.97 1.47 11.42
N VAL A 146 -8.98 0.35 12.15
CA VAL A 146 -9.29 0.34 13.59
C VAL A 146 -8.17 -0.28 14.37
N ARG A 147 -7.63 0.46 15.35
CA ARG A 147 -6.72 -0.07 16.35
C ARG A 147 -7.50 -0.94 17.34
N LEU A 148 -7.17 -2.23 17.40
CA LEU A 148 -7.95 -3.19 18.20
C LEU A 148 -7.62 -3.14 19.69
N SER A 149 -6.42 -2.69 20.06
CA SER A 149 -6.02 -2.59 21.47
C SER A 149 -5.06 -1.43 21.75
N PRO A 150 -5.23 -0.71 22.87
CA PRO A 150 -4.38 0.42 23.24
C PRO A 150 -2.94 0.02 23.60
N SER A 151 -2.69 -1.25 23.92
CA SER A 151 -1.35 -1.77 24.26
C SER A 151 -0.57 -2.30 23.04
N SER A 152 -1.15 -2.26 21.84
CA SER A 152 -0.52 -2.77 20.61
C SER A 152 -0.65 -1.78 19.46
N MET A 153 0.17 -1.90 18.42
CA MET A 153 -0.01 -1.18 17.14
C MET A 153 -0.89 -1.95 16.15
N HIS A 154 -1.63 -2.95 16.64
CA HIS A 154 -2.41 -3.86 15.81
C HIS A 154 -3.66 -3.17 15.25
N HIS A 155 -3.79 -3.16 13.93
CA HIS A 155 -4.92 -2.56 13.23
C HIS A 155 -5.59 -3.58 12.31
N ALA A 156 -6.92 -3.53 12.27
CA ALA A 156 -7.75 -4.23 11.29
C ALA A 156 -8.38 -3.25 10.32
N ALA A 157 -8.71 -3.71 9.11
CA ALA A 157 -9.54 -2.98 8.17
C ALA A 157 -10.97 -3.50 8.24
N ILE A 158 -11.95 -2.61 8.26
CA ILE A 158 -13.37 -2.95 8.36
C ILE A 158 -14.14 -2.28 7.23
N ASP A 159 -14.86 -3.05 6.41
CA ASP A 159 -15.85 -2.52 5.45
C ASP A 159 -17.24 -2.63 6.08
N VAL A 160 -18.01 -1.55 6.03
CA VAL A 160 -19.37 -1.53 6.58
C VAL A 160 -20.38 -1.15 5.51
N ARG A 161 -21.52 -1.85 5.55
CA ARG A 161 -22.70 -1.57 4.73
C ARG A 161 -23.89 -1.37 5.64
N PHE A 162 -24.68 -0.35 5.33
CA PHE A 162 -26.00 -0.12 5.90
C PHE A 162 -27.01 -0.24 4.76
N LYS A 163 -27.94 -1.18 4.86
CA LYS A 163 -28.97 -1.42 3.84
C LYS A 163 -30.22 -1.98 4.50
N ASP A 164 -31.40 -1.50 4.10
CA ASP A 164 -32.70 -1.99 4.57
C ASP A 164 -32.82 -2.02 6.11
N GLY A 165 -32.28 -0.98 6.77
CA GLY A 165 -32.27 -0.87 8.23
C GLY A 165 -31.30 -1.81 8.96
N LYS A 166 -30.44 -2.55 8.23
CA LYS A 166 -29.48 -3.49 8.80
C LYS A 166 -28.04 -3.08 8.49
N ARG A 167 -27.19 -3.14 9.51
CA ARG A 167 -25.75 -2.91 9.38
C ARG A 167 -25.00 -4.23 9.34
N THR A 168 -24.10 -4.37 8.38
CA THR A 168 -23.20 -5.53 8.23
C THR A 168 -21.77 -5.04 8.14
N MET A 169 -20.85 -5.71 8.83
CA MET A 169 -19.41 -5.42 8.76
C MET A 169 -18.62 -6.62 8.28
N LEU A 170 -17.59 -6.37 7.47
CA LEU A 170 -16.55 -7.33 7.11
C LEU A 170 -15.24 -6.87 7.74
N VAL A 171 -14.69 -7.69 8.65
CA VAL A 171 -13.39 -7.44 9.27
C VAL A 171 -12.32 -8.18 8.50
N ILE A 172 -11.33 -7.44 8.01
CA ILE A 172 -10.16 -7.95 7.30
C ILE A 172 -8.97 -7.82 8.25
N GLU A 173 -8.49 -8.98 8.69
CA GLU A 173 -7.40 -9.11 9.63
C GLU A 173 -6.14 -9.56 8.88
N PRO A 174 -5.16 -8.66 8.65
CA PRO A 174 -4.04 -8.95 7.76
C PRO A 174 -2.99 -9.88 8.38
N ALA A 175 -2.98 -10.05 9.71
CA ALA A 175 -2.05 -10.92 10.42
C ALA A 175 -2.79 -12.05 11.15
N LEU A 176 -2.14 -13.18 11.36
CA LEU A 176 -2.76 -14.26 12.12
C LEU A 176 -2.99 -13.81 13.56
N ALA A 177 -4.20 -14.00 14.07
CA ALA A 177 -4.55 -13.70 15.46
C ALA A 177 -3.79 -14.53 16.50
N TYR A 178 -3.04 -15.54 16.05
CA TYR A 178 -2.37 -16.50 16.90
C TYR A 178 -0.95 -16.79 16.39
N GLY A 179 -0.04 -17.00 17.34
CA GLY A 179 1.31 -17.48 17.10
C GLY A 179 1.62 -18.67 18.00
N MET A 180 2.65 -19.43 17.65
CA MET A 180 3.16 -20.49 18.52
C MET A 180 4.18 -19.90 19.49
N LYS A 181 3.96 -20.03 20.80
CA LYS A 181 4.93 -19.68 21.84
C LYS A 181 5.03 -20.83 22.82
N ASP A 182 6.24 -21.37 23.00
CA ASP A 182 6.53 -22.50 23.88
C ASP A 182 5.73 -23.77 23.54
N GLY A 183 5.37 -23.98 22.26
CA GLY A 183 4.56 -25.12 21.81
C GLY A 183 3.05 -24.92 21.97
N GLU A 184 2.61 -23.78 22.50
CA GLU A 184 1.20 -23.44 22.66
C GLU A 184 0.76 -22.37 21.65
N ILE A 185 -0.49 -22.48 21.18
CA ILE A 185 -1.14 -21.43 20.40
C ILE A 185 -1.47 -20.28 21.37
N LYS A 186 -0.77 -19.15 21.23
CA LYS A 186 -1.07 -17.93 21.98
C LYS A 186 -1.64 -16.90 21.05
N VAL A 187 -2.69 -16.25 21.51
CA VAL A 187 -3.30 -15.12 20.82
C VAL A 187 -2.30 -13.96 20.83
N MET A 188 -2.10 -13.30 19.68
CA MET A 188 -1.15 -12.20 19.58
C MET A 188 -1.60 -11.01 20.43
N ALA A 189 -0.63 -10.16 20.82
CA ALA A 189 -0.93 -8.93 21.54
C ALA A 189 -1.92 -8.07 20.73
N GLY A 190 -3.03 -7.69 21.36
CA GLY A 190 -4.07 -6.87 20.76
C GLY A 190 -5.39 -7.59 20.48
N TYR A 191 -5.43 -8.91 20.67
CA TYR A 191 -6.66 -9.69 20.67
C TYR A 191 -7.04 -10.02 22.11
N GLU A 192 -8.20 -9.53 22.53
CA GLU A 192 -8.79 -9.88 23.81
C GLU A 192 -9.78 -11.02 23.59
N THR A 193 -9.72 -12.05 24.43
CA THR A 193 -10.80 -13.04 24.48
C THR A 193 -12.07 -12.33 24.97
N LEU A 194 -13.05 -12.19 24.09
CA LEU A 194 -14.39 -11.80 24.49
C LEU A 194 -14.97 -12.90 25.38
N GLY A 195 -14.95 -12.66 26.70
CA GLY A 195 -15.61 -13.51 27.68
C GLY A 195 -14.68 -14.03 28.78
N LYS A 196 -14.81 -13.44 29.96
CA LYS A 196 -15.06 -14.21 31.18
C LYS A 196 -16.34 -13.68 31.81
#